data_AF-A0A6B2LKJ5-F1
#
_entry.id   AF-A0A6B2LKJ5-F1
#
_cell.length_a   1.000
_cell.length_b   1.000
_cell.length_c   1.000
_cell.angle_alpha   90.00
_cell.angle_beta   90.00
_cell.angle_gamma   90.00
#
_symmetry.space_group_name_H-M   'P 1'
#
loop_
_entity.id
_entity.type
_entity.pdbx_description
1 polymer ?
#
loop_
_entity_poly.entity_id
_entity_poly.type
_entity_poly.pdbx_seq_one_letter_code
_entity_poly.pdbx_strand_id
1 'polypeptide(L)'
;MYNNVAKILRCLTVNQVKNIFGLDLSANSGKFFYPAVQAAPAFSSSFPHIFGTDSNFPCLIPCGIDQDPFFRMTRDIAPRLNYSKPVIIHSKFFPALQGSATKMSSSVANAAVSTIFMTDDEEAVAHKVNCYAFSGGRATV
;
A
#
# COMPACT_ATOMS: atom_id res chain seq x y z
N MET A 1 -12.02 15.50 -6.01
CA MET A 1 -11.49 14.12 -6.12
C MET A 1 -11.94 13.36 -7.37
N TYR A 2 -13.25 13.10 -7.60
CA TYR A 2 -13.71 12.24 -8.71
C TYR A 2 -13.22 12.64 -10.11
N ASN A 3 -13.11 13.95 -10.40
CA ASN A 3 -12.57 14.44 -11.68
C ASN A 3 -11.17 13.89 -12.00
N ASN A 4 -10.29 13.78 -11.00
CA ASN A 4 -8.96 13.20 -11.20
C ASN A 4 -9.03 11.68 -11.41
N VAL A 5 -9.91 10.99 -10.70
CA VAL A 5 -10.15 9.54 -10.91
C VAL A 5 -10.56 9.28 -12.36
N ALA A 6 -11.51 10.06 -12.91
CA ALA A 6 -11.93 9.94 -14.30
C ALA A 6 -10.79 10.22 -15.31
N LYS A 7 -9.98 11.28 -15.06
CA LYS A 7 -8.80 11.60 -15.89
C LYS A 7 -7.76 10.46 -15.87
N ILE A 8 -7.52 9.88 -14.71
CA ILE A 8 -6.58 8.76 -14.53
C ILE A 8 -7.08 7.52 -15.27
N LEU A 9 -8.36 7.16 -15.12
CA LEU A 9 -8.95 6.00 -15.82
C LEU A 9 -8.83 6.11 -17.33
N ARG A 10 -9.02 7.31 -17.90
CA ARG A 10 -8.81 7.56 -19.33
C ARG A 10 -7.36 7.31 -19.78
N CYS A 11 -6.40 7.36 -18.86
CA CYS A 11 -5.00 7.11 -19.14
C CYS A 11 -4.58 5.64 -18.96
N LEU A 12 -5.40 4.82 -18.32
CA LEU A 12 -5.10 3.43 -18.00
C LEU A 12 -5.85 2.48 -18.94
N THR A 13 -5.15 1.48 -19.45
CA THR A 13 -5.76 0.37 -20.17
C THR A 13 -6.00 -0.81 -19.22
N VAL A 14 -7.02 -1.63 -19.52
CA VAL A 14 -7.30 -2.85 -18.76
C VAL A 14 -6.06 -3.76 -18.70
N ASN A 15 -5.33 -3.91 -19.82
CA ASN A 15 -4.13 -4.73 -19.87
C ASN A 15 -3.01 -4.24 -18.93
N GLN A 16 -2.83 -2.92 -18.80
CA GLN A 16 -1.88 -2.37 -17.83
C GLN A 16 -2.27 -2.75 -16.40
N VAL A 17 -3.55 -2.57 -16.03
CA VAL A 17 -4.05 -2.90 -14.69
C VAL A 17 -3.91 -4.39 -14.41
N LYS A 18 -4.24 -5.27 -15.38
CA LYS A 18 -4.05 -6.72 -15.26
C LYS A 18 -2.58 -7.08 -14.99
N ASN A 19 -1.66 -6.50 -15.76
CA ASN A 19 -0.24 -6.83 -15.66
C ASN A 19 0.41 -6.31 -14.36
N ILE A 20 -0.01 -5.15 -13.88
CA ILE A 20 0.55 -4.54 -12.66
C ILE A 20 0.01 -5.23 -11.40
N PHE A 21 -1.28 -5.57 -11.36
CA PHE A 21 -1.96 -6.04 -10.16
C PHE A 21 -2.37 -7.52 -10.19
N GLY A 22 -2.04 -8.24 -11.26
CA GLY A 22 -2.38 -9.65 -11.40
C GLY A 22 -3.89 -9.93 -11.50
N LEU A 23 -4.68 -8.96 -11.97
CA LEU A 23 -6.13 -9.13 -12.12
C LEU A 23 -6.46 -9.94 -13.38
N ASP A 24 -7.52 -10.74 -13.29
CA ASP A 24 -8.12 -11.44 -14.42
C ASP A 24 -9.57 -10.97 -14.67
N LEU A 25 -10.21 -11.50 -15.71
CA LEU A 25 -11.58 -11.10 -16.08
C LEU A 25 -12.66 -11.64 -15.14
N SER A 26 -12.31 -12.47 -14.14
CA SER A 26 -13.24 -12.87 -13.08
C SER A 26 -13.36 -11.79 -12.01
N ALA A 27 -12.40 -10.87 -11.93
CA ALA A 27 -12.45 -9.74 -11.02
C ALA A 27 -13.60 -8.78 -11.38
N ASN A 28 -14.32 -8.30 -10.37
CA ASN A 28 -15.36 -7.29 -10.58
C ASN A 28 -14.77 -5.96 -11.12
N SER A 29 -15.60 -5.17 -11.78
CA SER A 29 -15.21 -3.88 -12.37
C SER A 29 -14.64 -2.89 -11.36
N GLY A 30 -15.06 -2.96 -10.10
CA GLY A 30 -14.53 -2.16 -9.00
C GLY A 30 -13.04 -2.41 -8.74
N LYS A 31 -12.57 -3.66 -8.86
CA LYS A 31 -11.14 -3.99 -8.71
C LYS A 31 -10.28 -3.38 -9.81
N PHE A 32 -10.81 -3.29 -11.04
CA PHE A 32 -10.14 -2.61 -12.15
C PHE A 32 -10.13 -1.09 -12.01
N PHE A 33 -11.15 -0.53 -11.37
CA PHE A 33 -11.31 0.90 -11.14
C PHE A 33 -10.45 1.42 -9.99
N TYR A 34 -10.31 0.62 -8.93
CA TYR A 34 -9.67 1.01 -7.66
C TYR A 34 -8.26 1.61 -7.80
N PRO A 35 -7.37 1.15 -8.68
CA PRO A 35 -6.04 1.76 -8.80
C PRO A 35 -6.07 3.24 -9.18
N ALA A 36 -7.09 3.69 -9.91
CA ALA A 36 -7.29 5.12 -10.18
C ALA A 36 -7.73 5.91 -8.95
N VAL A 37 -8.50 5.29 -8.06
CA VAL A 37 -8.91 5.87 -6.77
C VAL A 37 -7.69 6.07 -5.88
N GLN A 38 -6.80 5.08 -5.80
CA GLN A 38 -5.58 5.17 -5.00
C GLN A 38 -4.55 6.15 -5.57
N ALA A 39 -4.53 6.35 -6.90
CA ALA A 39 -3.68 7.31 -7.57
C ALA A 39 -4.15 8.77 -7.39
N ALA A 40 -5.46 9.03 -7.34
CA ALA A 40 -6.00 10.38 -7.33
C ALA A 40 -5.51 11.27 -6.15
N PRO A 41 -5.37 10.77 -4.91
CA PRO A 41 -4.81 11.54 -3.80
C PRO A 41 -3.38 12.04 -4.00
N ALA A 42 -2.61 11.46 -4.93
CA ALA A 42 -1.25 11.91 -5.24
C ALA A 42 -1.21 13.29 -5.93
N PHE A 43 -2.37 13.83 -6.33
CA PHE A 43 -2.49 15.12 -7.00
C PHE A 43 -3.31 16.09 -6.15
N SER A 44 -2.73 17.25 -5.82
CA SER A 44 -3.34 18.27 -4.97
C SER A 44 -4.69 18.78 -5.48
N SER A 45 -4.90 18.81 -6.80
CA SER A 45 -6.21 19.11 -7.41
C SER A 45 -7.35 18.17 -6.98
N SER A 46 -7.05 17.03 -6.34
CA SER A 46 -8.08 16.17 -5.74
C SER A 46 -8.72 16.81 -4.51
N PHE A 47 -8.02 17.74 -3.83
CA PHE A 47 -8.41 18.37 -2.57
C PHE A 47 -8.44 19.92 -2.68
N PRO A 48 -9.35 20.50 -3.49
CA PRO A 48 -9.42 21.95 -3.68
C PRO A 48 -9.79 22.71 -2.39
N HIS A 49 -10.42 22.05 -1.42
CA HIS A 49 -10.70 22.62 -0.10
C HIS A 49 -9.46 22.80 0.78
N ILE A 50 -8.34 22.12 0.44
CA ILE A 50 -7.05 22.24 1.14
C ILE A 50 -6.09 23.12 0.34
N PHE A 51 -5.98 22.89 -0.97
CA PHE A 51 -4.96 23.52 -1.83
C PHE A 51 -5.50 24.66 -2.71
N GLY A 52 -6.81 24.94 -2.66
CA GLY A 52 -7.42 26.00 -3.45
C GLY A 52 -7.45 25.70 -4.95
N THR A 53 -7.16 26.72 -5.76
CA THR A 53 -7.11 26.65 -7.23
C THR A 53 -5.74 26.26 -7.78
N ASP A 54 -4.68 26.37 -6.97
CA ASP A 54 -3.36 25.87 -7.34
C ASP A 54 -3.36 24.34 -7.22
N SER A 55 -2.95 23.69 -8.31
CA SER A 55 -3.10 22.26 -8.54
C SER A 55 -1.79 21.55 -8.82
N ASN A 56 -0.65 22.26 -8.66
CA ASN A 56 0.67 21.73 -9.01
C ASN A 56 1.61 21.59 -7.79
N PHE A 57 1.06 21.37 -6.61
CA PHE A 57 1.87 21.02 -5.44
C PHE A 57 2.46 19.60 -5.58
N PRO A 58 3.75 19.41 -5.27
CA PRO A 58 4.36 18.09 -5.21
C PRO A 58 3.79 17.28 -4.04
N CYS A 59 3.71 15.95 -4.22
CA CYS A 59 3.24 15.02 -3.19
C CYS A 59 4.38 14.08 -2.77
N LEU A 60 4.54 13.87 -1.47
CA LEU A 60 5.44 12.87 -0.88
C LEU A 60 4.60 11.74 -0.27
N ILE A 61 4.90 10.50 -0.65
CA ILE A 61 4.16 9.30 -0.25
C ILE A 61 5.09 8.37 0.54
N PRO A 62 4.97 8.33 1.88
CA PRO A 62 5.62 7.30 2.69
C PRO A 62 4.78 6.03 2.71
N CYS A 63 5.31 4.91 2.22
CA CYS A 63 4.57 3.65 2.21
C CYS A 63 5.48 2.41 2.27
N GLY A 64 4.89 1.25 2.57
CA GLY A 64 5.55 -0.04 2.35
C GLY A 64 5.81 -0.29 0.86
N ILE A 65 6.83 -1.08 0.56
CA ILE A 65 7.21 -1.40 -0.83
C ILE A 65 6.12 -2.17 -1.60
N ASP A 66 5.17 -2.84 -0.91
CA ASP A 66 4.02 -3.50 -1.54
C ASP A 66 3.02 -2.53 -2.18
N GLN A 67 3.06 -1.25 -1.84
CA GLN A 67 2.21 -0.21 -2.45
C GLN A 67 2.83 0.43 -3.70
N ASP A 68 4.13 0.20 -3.97
CA ASP A 68 4.84 0.78 -5.12
C ASP A 68 4.13 0.56 -6.47
N PRO A 69 3.50 -0.60 -6.78
CA PRO A 69 2.79 -0.78 -8.05
C PRO A 69 1.74 0.28 -8.35
N PHE A 70 1.03 0.79 -7.33
CA PHE A 70 0.07 1.89 -7.51
C PHE A 70 0.75 3.20 -7.88
N PHE A 71 1.83 3.54 -7.18
CA PHE A 71 2.47 4.84 -7.32
C PHE A 71 3.46 4.89 -8.48
N ARG A 72 4.05 3.77 -8.87
CA ARG A 72 4.80 3.62 -10.12
C ARG A 72 3.91 3.92 -11.32
N MET A 73 2.75 3.29 -11.39
CA MET A 73 1.73 3.60 -12.40
C MET A 73 1.28 5.07 -12.34
N THR A 74 1.08 5.61 -11.13
CA THR A 74 0.70 7.02 -10.93
C THR A 74 1.75 7.98 -11.50
N ARG A 75 3.03 7.66 -11.33
CA ARG A 75 4.15 8.45 -11.87
C ARG A 75 4.24 8.37 -13.39
N ASP A 76 3.85 7.26 -14.00
CA ASP A 76 3.83 7.10 -15.46
C ASP A 76 2.71 7.92 -16.11
N ILE A 77 1.55 8.05 -15.44
CA ILE A 77 0.41 8.83 -15.97
C ILE A 77 0.50 10.33 -15.65
N ALA A 78 1.20 10.74 -14.59
CA ALA A 78 1.23 12.14 -14.15
C ALA A 78 1.62 13.15 -15.26
N PRO A 79 2.66 12.89 -16.09
CA PRO A 79 3.03 13.80 -17.17
C PRO A 79 1.94 13.94 -18.25
N ARG A 80 1.14 12.89 -18.50
CA ARG A 80 0.04 12.92 -19.47
C ARG A 80 -1.12 13.81 -19.01
N LEU A 81 -1.21 14.06 -17.71
CA LEU A 81 -2.22 14.90 -17.07
C LEU A 81 -1.69 16.30 -16.74
N ASN A 82 -0.44 16.62 -17.12
CA ASN A 82 0.27 17.83 -16.72
C ASN A 82 0.34 18.02 -15.20
N TYR A 83 0.51 16.92 -14.45
CA TYR A 83 0.70 16.94 -13.00
C TYR A 83 2.12 16.57 -12.62
N SER A 84 2.57 17.07 -11.47
CA SER A 84 3.84 16.68 -10.87
C SER A 84 3.83 15.20 -10.47
N LYS A 85 4.93 14.49 -10.78
CA LYS A 85 5.11 13.09 -10.34
C LYS A 85 5.22 13.04 -8.81
N PRO A 86 4.49 12.16 -8.11
CA PRO A 86 4.68 12.00 -6.68
C PRO A 86 6.06 11.42 -6.37
N VAL A 87 6.65 11.89 -5.26
CA VAL A 87 7.89 11.38 -4.65
C VAL A 87 7.51 10.30 -3.66
N ILE A 88 8.29 9.21 -3.60
CA ILE A 88 7.96 8.04 -2.77
C ILE A 88 9.15 7.72 -1.86
N ILE A 89 8.87 7.44 -0.59
CA ILE A 89 9.84 6.89 0.37
C ILE A 89 9.32 5.52 0.82
N HIS A 90 10.13 4.48 0.59
CA HIS A 90 9.75 3.11 0.90
C HIS A 90 10.22 2.67 2.29
N SER A 91 9.33 2.04 3.05
CA SER A 91 9.69 1.30 4.26
C SER A 91 9.91 -0.18 3.94
N LYS A 92 10.78 -0.82 4.72
CA LYS A 92 10.89 -2.30 4.75
C LYS A 92 9.64 -2.89 5.41
N PHE A 93 9.36 -4.17 5.13
CA PHE A 93 8.31 -4.88 5.84
C PHE A 93 8.68 -5.11 7.29
N PHE A 94 7.70 -4.96 8.18
CA PHE A 94 7.83 -5.45 9.54
C PHE A 94 7.71 -6.97 9.51
N PRO A 95 8.71 -7.72 10.03
CA PRO A 95 8.70 -9.17 9.99
C PRO A 95 7.58 -9.74 10.85
N ALA A 96 7.03 -10.89 10.45
CA ALA A 96 6.16 -11.66 11.32
C ALA A 96 6.94 -12.25 12.51
N LEU A 97 6.24 -12.60 13.59
CA LEU A 97 6.88 -13.21 14.76
C LEU A 97 7.66 -14.48 14.39
N GLN A 98 7.18 -15.30 13.45
CA GLN A 98 7.86 -16.54 13.02
C GLN A 98 9.15 -16.31 12.22
N GLY A 99 9.50 -15.06 11.89
CA GLY A 99 10.73 -14.71 11.19
C GLY A 99 10.55 -13.77 10.00
N SER A 100 11.66 -13.46 9.35
CA SER A 100 11.73 -12.41 8.31
C SER A 100 11.24 -12.82 6.92
N ALA A 101 10.91 -14.09 6.71
CA ALA A 101 10.45 -14.59 5.41
C ALA A 101 9.05 -14.06 5.04
N THR A 102 8.24 -13.72 6.05
CA THR A 102 6.88 -13.22 5.86
C THR A 102 6.71 -11.87 6.54
N LYS A 103 5.86 -11.02 5.95
CA LYS A 103 5.44 -9.77 6.60
C LYS A 103 4.42 -10.06 7.68
N MET A 104 4.43 -9.27 8.75
CA MET A 104 3.38 -9.30 9.76
C MET A 104 2.03 -8.99 9.10
N SER A 105 1.03 -9.83 9.36
CA SER A 105 -0.28 -9.76 8.72
C SER A 105 -1.37 -10.28 9.64
N SER A 106 -2.44 -9.51 9.76
CA SER A 106 -3.62 -9.86 10.55
C SER A 106 -4.51 -10.93 9.89
N SER A 107 -4.25 -11.27 8.63
CA SER A 107 -5.11 -12.10 7.79
C SER A 107 -4.76 -13.58 7.76
N VAL A 108 -4.56 -14.22 8.92
CA VAL A 108 -4.26 -15.66 8.99
C VAL A 108 -5.09 -16.34 10.08
N ALA A 109 -5.43 -17.61 9.89
CA ALA A 109 -5.88 -18.50 10.97
C ALA A 109 -4.91 -18.55 12.18
N ASN A 110 -3.68 -18.05 11.99
CA ASN A 110 -2.61 -17.94 12.99
C ASN A 110 -2.27 -16.48 13.35
N ALA A 111 -3.18 -15.50 13.17
CA ALA A 111 -2.90 -14.10 13.46
C ALA A 111 -2.42 -13.86 14.91
N ALA A 112 -2.93 -14.67 15.85
CA ALA A 112 -2.47 -14.68 17.24
C ALA A 112 -0.99 -15.07 17.41
N VAL A 113 -0.45 -15.84 16.46
CA VAL A 113 0.93 -16.34 16.48
C VAL A 113 1.85 -15.42 15.68
N SER A 114 1.35 -14.71 14.66
CA SER A 114 2.17 -13.92 13.72
C SER A 114 2.22 -12.42 14.00
N THR A 115 1.24 -11.89 14.73
CA THR A 115 0.99 -10.45 14.85
C THR A 115 0.79 -10.04 16.30
N ILE A 116 1.49 -8.98 16.70
CA ILE A 116 1.19 -8.22 17.93
C ILE A 116 0.22 -7.11 17.53
N PHE A 117 -0.96 -7.11 18.12
CA PHE A 117 -1.99 -6.12 17.85
C PHE A 117 -1.86 -4.95 18.82
N MET A 118 -2.30 -3.78 18.36
CA MET A 118 -2.38 -2.58 19.22
C MET A 118 -3.43 -2.70 20.34
N THR A 119 -4.24 -3.76 20.33
CA THR A 119 -5.25 -4.09 21.34
C THR A 119 -4.81 -5.20 22.29
N ASP A 120 -3.62 -5.78 22.09
CA ASP A 120 -3.09 -6.79 23.01
C ASP A 120 -2.74 -6.12 24.35
N ASP A 121 -3.03 -6.80 25.45
CA ASP A 121 -2.55 -6.40 26.78
C ASP A 121 -1.08 -6.83 27.01
N GLU A 122 -0.49 -6.37 28.11
CA GLU A 122 0.92 -6.62 28.42
C GLU A 122 1.25 -8.11 28.53
N GLU A 123 0.35 -8.90 29.10
CA GLU A 123 0.52 -10.35 29.25
C GLU A 123 0.49 -11.06 27.89
N ALA A 124 -0.46 -10.71 27.01
CA ALA A 124 -0.56 -11.25 25.67
C ALA A 124 0.67 -10.88 24.82
N VAL A 125 1.16 -9.64 24.93
CA VAL A 125 2.40 -9.21 24.26
C VAL A 125 3.58 -10.06 24.74
N ALA A 126 3.77 -10.18 26.05
CA ALA A 126 4.87 -10.96 26.62
C ALA A 126 4.81 -12.43 26.19
N HIS A 127 3.62 -13.04 26.25
CA HIS A 127 3.41 -14.41 25.81
C HIS A 127 3.73 -14.59 24.31
N LYS A 128 3.23 -13.70 23.44
CA LYS A 128 3.50 -13.78 21.99
C LYS A 128 4.98 -13.66 21.66
N VAL A 129 5.69 -12.75 22.32
CA VAL A 129 7.13 -12.59 22.13
C VAL A 129 7.87 -13.85 22.58
N ASN A 130 7.60 -14.34 23.79
CA ASN A 130 8.34 -15.47 24.35
C ASN A 130 8.06 -16.80 23.64
N CYS A 131 6.82 -17.02 23.19
CA CYS A 131 6.41 -18.30 22.61
C CYS A 131 6.53 -18.36 21.10
N TYR A 132 6.42 -17.22 20.40
CA TYR A 132 6.27 -17.22 18.94
C TYR A 132 7.32 -16.40 18.19
N ALA A 133 8.04 -15.48 18.86
CA ALA A 133 9.11 -14.75 18.20
C ALA A 133 10.28 -15.68 17.89
N PHE A 134 10.65 -15.77 16.62
CA PHE A 134 11.78 -16.56 16.17
C PHE A 134 13.07 -16.05 16.83
N SER A 135 13.76 -16.96 17.53
CA SER A 135 15.08 -16.71 18.09
C SER A 135 16.16 -17.20 17.14
N GLY A 136 17.07 -16.31 16.76
CA GLY A 136 18.32 -16.69 16.07
C GLY A 136 19.39 -17.22 17.01
N GLY A 137 19.11 -17.33 18.31
CA GLY A 137 20.03 -17.87 19.31
C GLY A 137 20.15 -19.40 19.23
N ARG A 138 21.31 -19.93 19.63
CA ARG A 138 21.54 -21.37 19.67
C ARG A 138 20.92 -21.98 20.93
N ALA A 139 20.22 -23.10 20.76
CA ALA A 139 19.78 -23.91 21.90
C ALA A 139 21.01 -24.50 22.62
N THR A 140 21.06 -24.33 23.94
CA THR A 140 21.97 -25.10 24.81
C THR A 140 21.39 -26.48 25.00
N VAL A 141 22.22 -27.51 24.77
CA VAL A 141 21.89 -28.92 24.99
C VAL A 141 22.26 -29.32 26.40
#